data_AF-A0A974NZ79-F1
#
_entry.id   AF-A0A974NZ79-F1
#
_cell.length_a   1.000
_cell.length_b   1.000
_cell.length_c   1.000
_cell.angle_alpha   90.00
_cell.angle_beta   90.00
_cell.angle_gamma   90.00
#
_symmetry.space_group_name_H-M   'P 1'
#
loop_
_entity.id
_entity.type
_entity.pdbx_description
1 polymer ?
#
loop_
_entity_poly.entity_id
_entity_poly.type
_entity_poly.pdbx_seq_one_letter_code
_entity_poly.pdbx_strand_id
1 'polypeptide(L)'
;MIKTKKYSRIPTAAELAAFTGMHCRILFLEAVRSKWRCPSCNRTAPELVRWTEIRGPSWRARYGDEHGMGFTVTLTGHHCHGAGRFPQTLICGNCNSADGAAKRKLGLPESWSFTPAEIGSFVTVAPHSGATKIDYDRARQIYDAAR
;
A
#
# COMPACT_ATOMS: atom_id res chain seq x y z
N MET A 1 -9.85 -1.49 28.03
CA MET A 1 -8.91 -1.12 26.95
C MET A 1 -9.08 0.36 26.66
N ILE A 2 -8.05 1.18 26.88
CA ILE A 2 -8.07 2.60 26.52
C ILE A 2 -8.23 2.68 25.01
N LYS A 3 -9.29 3.34 24.52
CA LYS A 3 -9.49 3.54 23.08
C LYS A 3 -8.29 4.32 22.55
N THR A 4 -7.59 3.76 21.58
CA THR A 4 -6.52 4.44 20.83
C THR A 4 -7.08 5.75 20.29
N LYS A 5 -6.55 6.88 20.78
CA LYS A 5 -6.86 8.18 20.21
C LYS A 5 -6.22 8.22 18.82
N LYS A 6 -7.02 8.06 17.77
CA LYS A 6 -6.54 8.14 16.39
C LYS A 6 -6.27 9.61 16.06
N TYR A 7 -5.03 9.91 15.71
CA TYR A 7 -4.61 11.22 15.22
C TYR A 7 -3.75 11.05 13.97
N SER A 8 -3.60 12.12 13.20
CA SER A 8 -2.80 12.13 11.97
C SER A 8 -1.46 12.81 12.24
N ARG A 9 -0.41 12.32 11.60
CA ARG A 9 0.92 12.93 11.62
C ARG A 9 1.62 12.66 10.29
N ILE A 10 2.33 13.66 9.78
CA ILE A 10 3.21 13.53 8.61
C ILE A 10 4.64 13.34 9.13
N PRO A 11 5.42 12.40 8.60
CA PRO A 11 6.79 12.19 9.03
C PRO A 11 7.68 13.38 8.65
N THR A 12 8.54 13.77 9.58
CA THR A 12 9.63 14.71 9.33
C THR A 12 10.77 14.03 8.55
N ALA A 13 11.69 14.83 7.99
CA ALA A 13 12.86 14.30 7.29
C ALA A 13 13.75 13.41 8.19
N ALA A 14 13.92 13.80 9.46
CA ALA A 14 14.70 13.01 10.42
C ALA A 14 14.03 11.66 10.74
N GLU A 15 12.70 11.66 10.89
CA GLU A 15 11.94 10.42 11.13
C GLU A 15 11.97 9.50 9.91
N LEU A 16 11.88 10.05 8.68
CA LEU A 16 12.06 9.26 7.45
C LEU A 16 13.46 8.66 7.36
N ALA A 17 14.50 9.43 7.72
CA ALA A 17 15.88 8.94 7.72
C ALA A 17 16.11 7.83 8.76
N ALA A 18 15.44 7.90 9.91
CA ALA A 18 15.52 6.89 10.96
C ALA A 18 14.62 5.66 10.71
N PHE A 19 13.65 5.75 9.80
CA PHE A 19 12.68 4.68 9.58
C PHE A 19 13.27 3.50 8.81
N THR A 20 13.14 2.30 9.37
CA THR A 20 13.79 1.09 8.83
C THR A 20 12.83 0.10 8.15
N GLY A 21 11.56 0.46 7.96
CA GLY A 21 10.60 -0.38 7.21
C GLY A 21 9.83 -1.44 8.01
N MET A 22 10.06 -1.56 9.33
CA MET A 22 9.37 -2.53 10.21
C MET A 22 9.36 -3.96 9.66
N HIS A 23 8.18 -4.59 9.53
CA HIS A 23 7.99 -5.94 8.97
C HIS A 23 8.38 -6.03 7.49
N CYS A 24 8.46 -4.90 6.78
CA CYS A 24 8.95 -4.82 5.41
C CYS A 24 10.42 -4.37 5.32
N ARG A 25 11.21 -4.43 6.42
CA ARG A 25 12.58 -3.86 6.48
C ARG A 25 13.43 -4.13 5.25
N ILE A 26 13.56 -5.40 4.85
CA ILE A 26 14.41 -5.79 3.72
C ILE A 26 13.93 -5.14 2.42
N LEU A 27 12.64 -5.29 2.10
CA LEU A 27 12.04 -4.72 0.89
C LEU A 27 12.07 -3.18 0.89
N PHE A 28 11.83 -2.55 2.03
CA PHE A 28 11.84 -1.10 2.16
C PHE A 28 13.24 -0.53 1.94
N LEU A 29 14.26 -1.10 2.58
CA LEU A 29 15.64 -0.65 2.42
C LEU A 29 16.13 -0.87 0.98
N GLU A 30 15.76 -1.99 0.36
CA GLU A 30 16.03 -2.24 -1.07
C GLU A 30 15.38 -1.18 -1.96
N ALA A 31 14.10 -0.90 -1.72
CA ALA A 31 13.34 0.06 -2.51
C ALA A 31 13.89 1.48 -2.37
N VAL A 32 14.34 1.88 -1.17
CA VAL A 32 15.04 3.15 -0.95
C VAL A 32 16.36 3.18 -1.73
N ARG A 33 17.19 2.14 -1.59
CA ARG A 33 18.52 2.07 -2.23
C ARG A 33 18.44 2.10 -3.75
N SER A 34 17.51 1.34 -4.31
CA SER A 34 17.28 1.24 -5.76
C SER A 34 16.49 2.41 -6.34
N LYS A 35 16.08 3.39 -5.52
CA LYS A 35 15.17 4.48 -5.91
C LYS A 35 13.89 3.95 -6.55
N TRP A 36 13.43 2.80 -6.10
CA TRP A 36 12.23 2.15 -6.62
C TRP A 36 11.01 3.07 -6.47
N ARG A 37 10.17 3.05 -7.49
CA ARG A 37 8.87 3.73 -7.52
C ARG A 37 7.79 2.68 -7.74
N CYS A 38 6.67 2.84 -7.04
CA CYS A 38 5.54 1.96 -7.22
C CYS A 38 5.04 2.06 -8.68
N PRO A 39 4.99 0.95 -9.44
CA PRO A 39 4.60 1.00 -10.86
C PRO A 39 3.12 1.39 -11.07
N SER A 40 2.32 1.41 -10.00
CA SER A 40 0.93 1.89 -10.04
C SER A 40 0.81 3.38 -9.72
N CYS A 41 1.30 3.84 -8.56
CA CYS A 41 1.07 5.22 -8.10
C CYS A 41 2.31 6.13 -8.18
N ASN A 42 3.42 5.63 -8.70
CA ASN A 42 4.71 6.32 -8.88
C ASN A 42 5.39 6.88 -7.61
N ARG A 43 4.80 6.65 -6.42
CA ARG A 43 5.39 7.01 -5.13
C ARG A 43 6.65 6.20 -4.86
N THR A 44 7.67 6.87 -4.34
CA THR A 44 8.89 6.31 -3.78
C THR A 44 8.61 5.61 -2.44
N ALA A 45 9.51 4.74 -1.99
CA ALA A 45 9.36 4.04 -0.72
C ALA A 45 9.17 5.00 0.50
N PRO A 46 9.93 6.10 0.66
CA PRO A 46 9.69 7.06 1.74
C PRO A 46 8.29 7.69 1.73
N GLU A 47 7.74 8.00 0.55
CA GLU A 47 6.40 8.58 0.40
C GLU A 47 5.26 7.60 0.80
N LEU A 48 5.57 6.30 0.93
CA LEU A 48 4.65 5.29 1.41
C LEU A 48 4.55 5.25 2.94
N VAL A 49 5.53 5.81 3.66
CA VAL A 49 5.57 5.82 5.12
C VAL A 49 4.41 6.64 5.64
N ARG A 50 3.55 6.05 6.47
CA ARG A 50 2.34 6.70 7.00
C ARG A 50 2.13 6.42 8.47
N TRP A 51 1.49 7.37 9.13
CA TRP A 51 1.07 7.24 10.52
C TRP A 51 -0.24 6.44 10.62
N THR A 52 -0.21 5.34 11.36
CA THR A 52 -1.38 4.46 11.54
C THR A 52 -1.28 3.69 12.85
N GLU A 53 -2.40 3.09 13.26
CA GLU A 53 -2.41 2.12 14.36
C GLU A 53 -1.49 0.93 14.02
N ILE A 54 -0.57 0.62 14.92
CA ILE A 54 0.27 -0.57 14.86
C ILE A 54 -0.49 -1.74 15.50
N ARG A 55 -0.66 -2.79 14.72
CA ARG A 55 -1.34 -4.01 15.11
C ARG A 55 -0.37 -5.04 15.69
N GLY A 56 -0.85 -5.82 16.65
CA GLY A 56 -0.10 -6.87 17.33
C GLY A 56 0.70 -6.35 18.53
N PRO A 57 0.71 -7.08 19.66
CA PRO A 57 1.29 -6.60 20.91
C PRO A 57 2.80 -6.35 20.80
N SER A 58 3.56 -7.26 20.18
CA SER A 58 5.01 -7.15 20.06
C SER A 58 5.46 -6.00 19.15
N TRP A 59 4.73 -5.77 18.04
CA TRP A 59 5.02 -4.65 17.15
C TRP A 59 4.66 -3.31 17.79
N ARG A 60 3.52 -3.27 18.50
CA ARG A 60 3.09 -2.07 19.22
C ARG A 60 4.09 -1.68 20.30
N ALA A 61 4.60 -2.65 21.07
CA ALA A 61 5.61 -2.39 22.11
C ALA A 61 6.92 -1.84 21.55
N ARG A 62 7.28 -2.19 20.30
CA ARG A 62 8.55 -1.78 19.69
C ARG A 62 8.48 -0.49 18.88
N TYR A 63 7.34 -0.19 18.26
CA TYR A 63 7.23 0.89 17.27
C TYR A 63 6.04 1.83 17.51
N GLY A 64 5.14 1.48 18.45
CA GLY A 64 3.98 2.30 18.79
C GLY A 64 4.32 3.35 19.84
N ASP A 65 3.65 4.49 19.79
CA ASP A 65 3.56 5.46 20.88
C ASP A 65 2.66 4.95 22.03
N GLU A 66 2.39 5.78 23.03
CA GLU A 66 1.49 5.44 24.15
C GLU A 66 0.06 5.07 23.73
N HIS A 67 -0.34 5.41 22.50
CA HIS A 67 -1.65 5.09 21.92
C HIS A 67 -1.59 3.87 20.98
N GLY A 68 -0.40 3.32 20.75
CA GLY A 68 -0.15 2.25 19.80
C GLY A 68 -0.16 2.70 18.34
N MET A 69 0.04 3.99 18.10
CA MET A 69 0.18 4.59 16.77
C MET A 69 1.67 4.68 16.39
N GLY A 70 1.99 4.55 15.12
CA GLY A 70 3.37 4.70 14.66
C GLY A 70 3.48 4.78 13.14
N PHE A 71 4.69 5.05 12.66
CA PHE A 71 4.97 5.01 11.23
C PHE A 71 5.04 3.57 10.74
N THR A 72 4.39 3.32 9.61
CA THR A 72 4.38 2.00 8.96
C THR A 72 4.57 2.15 7.46
N VAL A 73 4.98 1.06 6.83
CA VAL A 73 5.01 0.90 5.38
C VAL A 73 4.57 -0.52 5.04
N THR A 74 4.00 -0.70 3.85
CA THR A 74 3.66 -2.02 3.33
C THR A 74 4.04 -2.09 1.86
N LEU A 75 4.78 -3.14 1.53
CA LEU A 75 5.18 -3.51 0.17
C LEU A 75 4.75 -4.96 -0.06
N THR A 76 4.22 -5.26 -1.25
CA THR A 76 3.62 -6.56 -1.57
C THR A 76 4.00 -6.98 -2.98
N GLY A 77 4.32 -8.27 -3.16
CA GLY A 77 4.39 -8.91 -4.47
C GLY A 77 3.00 -9.15 -5.02
N HIS A 78 2.52 -8.24 -5.86
CA HIS A 78 1.21 -8.30 -6.49
C HIS A 78 1.24 -9.21 -7.71
N HIS A 79 0.25 -10.08 -7.84
CA HIS A 79 0.15 -11.04 -8.92
C HIS A 79 -1.33 -11.28 -9.29
N CYS A 80 -1.55 -11.76 -10.51
CA CYS A 80 -2.83 -12.31 -10.89
C CYS A 80 -2.93 -13.75 -10.36
N HIS A 81 -4.12 -14.11 -9.90
CA HIS A 81 -4.39 -15.48 -9.46
C HIS A 81 -4.71 -16.37 -10.70
N GLY A 82 -4.78 -17.69 -10.53
CA GLY A 82 -5.06 -18.61 -11.63
C GLY A 82 -3.96 -18.69 -12.69
N ALA A 83 -4.33 -18.67 -13.98
CA ALA A 83 -3.41 -18.81 -15.10
C ALA A 83 -2.45 -17.61 -15.31
N GLY A 84 -2.63 -16.52 -14.54
CA GLY A 84 -1.69 -15.40 -14.47
C GLY A 84 -1.75 -14.45 -15.67
N ARG A 85 -2.41 -13.29 -15.53
CA ARG A 85 -2.41 -12.22 -16.56
C ARG A 85 -1.08 -11.45 -16.65
N PHE A 86 -0.28 -11.46 -15.59
CA PHE A 86 0.97 -10.70 -15.49
C PHE A 86 1.89 -11.30 -14.42
N PRO A 87 3.22 -11.14 -14.53
CA PRO A 87 4.17 -11.65 -13.55
C PRO A 87 4.07 -10.93 -12.20
N GLN A 88 4.45 -11.62 -11.13
CA GLN A 88 4.49 -11.01 -9.80
C GLN A 88 5.36 -9.74 -9.80
N THR A 89 4.79 -8.63 -9.34
CA THR A 89 5.43 -7.31 -9.36
C THR A 89 5.31 -6.65 -7.98
N LEU A 90 6.41 -6.10 -7.47
CA LEU A 90 6.38 -5.35 -6.21
C LEU A 90 5.55 -4.07 -6.37
N ILE A 91 4.56 -3.86 -5.51
CA ILE A 91 3.76 -2.62 -5.41
C ILE A 91 3.59 -2.18 -3.96
N CYS A 92 3.08 -0.96 -3.75
CA CYS A 92 2.75 -0.48 -2.41
C CYS A 92 1.44 -1.08 -1.87
N GLY A 93 1.31 -1.16 -0.55
CA GLY A 93 0.13 -1.72 0.12
C GLY A 93 -1.17 -0.97 -0.17
N ASN A 94 -1.13 0.34 -0.47
CA ASN A 94 -2.32 1.09 -0.88
C ASN A 94 -2.85 0.63 -2.25
N CYS A 95 -1.97 0.43 -3.24
CA CYS A 95 -2.35 -0.04 -4.57
C CYS A 95 -2.84 -1.49 -4.53
N ASN A 96 -2.19 -2.34 -3.73
CA ASN A 96 -2.66 -3.71 -3.49
C ASN A 96 -4.05 -3.74 -2.85
N SER A 97 -4.27 -2.87 -1.86
CA SER A 97 -5.58 -2.74 -1.20
C SER A 97 -6.64 -2.17 -2.15
N ALA A 98 -6.25 -1.30 -3.09
CA ALA A 98 -7.13 -0.72 -4.09
C ALA A 98 -7.61 -1.76 -5.11
N ASP A 99 -6.73 -2.65 -5.58
CA ASP A 99 -7.11 -3.81 -6.40
C ASP A 99 -8.17 -4.65 -5.67
N GLY A 100 -7.89 -5.08 -4.43
CA GLY A 100 -8.85 -5.85 -3.64
C GLY A 100 -10.17 -5.12 -3.37
N ALA A 101 -10.14 -3.80 -3.19
CA ALA A 101 -11.35 -2.99 -3.02
C ALA A 101 -12.18 -2.89 -4.31
N ALA A 102 -11.53 -2.65 -5.45
CA ALA A 102 -12.17 -2.61 -6.76
C ALA A 102 -12.84 -3.96 -7.09
N LYS A 103 -12.12 -5.08 -6.93
CA LYS A 103 -12.65 -6.42 -7.17
C LYS A 103 -13.90 -6.71 -6.35
N ARG A 104 -13.85 -6.42 -5.04
CA ARG A 104 -14.99 -6.64 -4.15
C ARG A 104 -16.18 -5.72 -4.50
N LYS A 105 -15.93 -4.45 -4.81
CA LYS A 105 -16.99 -3.50 -5.17
C LYS A 105 -17.68 -3.86 -6.49
N LEU A 106 -16.92 -4.39 -7.44
CA LEU A 106 -17.37 -4.71 -8.79
C LEU A 106 -17.80 -6.18 -8.97
N GLY A 107 -17.64 -7.04 -7.96
CA GLY A 107 -17.98 -8.45 -8.05
C GLY A 107 -17.12 -9.22 -9.06
N LEU A 108 -15.83 -8.90 -9.17
CA LEU A 108 -14.92 -9.54 -10.12
C LEU A 108 -14.49 -10.94 -9.63
N PRO A 109 -14.11 -11.87 -10.53
CA PRO A 109 -13.67 -13.21 -10.16
C PRO A 109 -12.45 -13.21 -9.23
N GLU A 110 -12.37 -14.18 -8.32
CA GLU A 110 -11.25 -14.31 -7.38
C GLU A 110 -9.91 -14.63 -8.07
N SER A 111 -9.96 -15.29 -9.23
CA SER A 111 -8.80 -15.60 -10.06
C SER A 111 -8.25 -14.38 -10.80
N TRP A 112 -8.88 -13.22 -10.68
CA TRP A 112 -8.57 -12.05 -11.49
C TRP A 112 -7.94 -10.93 -10.65
N SER A 113 -7.00 -10.19 -11.23
CA SER A 113 -6.41 -8.96 -10.67
C SER A 113 -6.09 -7.95 -11.76
N PHE A 114 -6.07 -6.66 -11.41
CA PHE A 114 -5.58 -5.59 -12.27
C PHE A 114 -4.05 -5.63 -12.36
N THR A 115 -3.45 -5.40 -13.53
CA THR A 115 -2.00 -5.21 -13.66
C THR A 115 -1.55 -3.96 -12.89
N PRO A 116 -0.27 -3.81 -12.50
CA PRO A 116 0.19 -2.60 -11.83
C PRO A 116 -0.10 -1.30 -12.61
N ALA A 117 0.03 -1.32 -13.94
CA ALA A 117 -0.28 -0.19 -14.80
C ALA A 117 -1.79 0.11 -14.84
N GLU A 118 -2.62 -0.94 -14.91
CA GLU A 118 -4.08 -0.80 -14.83
C GLU A 118 -4.48 -0.15 -13.50
N ILE A 119 -3.92 -0.60 -12.37
CA ILE A 119 -4.15 0.01 -11.04
C ILE A 119 -3.80 1.50 -11.07
N GLY A 120 -2.68 1.88 -11.69
CA GLY A 120 -2.27 3.28 -11.79
C GLY A 120 -3.25 4.17 -12.55
N SER A 121 -4.08 3.60 -13.42
CA SER A 121 -5.07 4.36 -14.20
C SER A 121 -6.36 4.68 -13.45
N PHE A 122 -6.63 4.02 -12.32
CA PHE A 122 -7.84 4.24 -11.51
C PHE A 122 -7.56 4.53 -10.03
N VAL A 123 -6.30 4.61 -9.62
CA VAL A 123 -5.90 4.84 -8.22
C VAL A 123 -5.07 6.10 -8.07
N THR A 124 -5.46 6.96 -7.14
CA THR A 124 -4.64 8.10 -6.70
C THR A 124 -4.43 8.03 -5.20
N VAL A 125 -3.19 8.26 -4.75
CA VAL A 125 -2.83 8.27 -3.32
C VAL A 125 -1.83 9.37 -3.05
N ALA A 126 -2.13 10.25 -2.11
CA ALA A 126 -1.20 11.29 -1.68
C ALA A 126 -0.08 10.69 -0.79
N PRO A 127 1.16 11.21 -0.88
CA PRO A 127 2.24 10.84 0.05
C PRO A 127 1.79 10.89 1.51
N HIS A 128 2.26 9.93 2.31
CA HIS A 128 2.05 9.83 3.77
C HIS A 128 0.61 9.69 4.29
N SER A 129 -0.40 9.94 3.46
CA SER A 129 -1.81 9.98 3.90
C SER A 129 -2.41 8.60 4.13
N GLY A 130 -1.99 7.61 3.33
CA GLY A 130 -2.69 6.33 3.21
C GLY A 130 -4.10 6.42 2.62
N ALA A 131 -4.61 7.61 2.29
CA ALA A 131 -5.94 7.84 1.74
C ALA A 131 -5.95 7.55 0.24
N THR A 132 -6.53 6.42 -0.13
CA THR A 132 -6.66 5.97 -1.51
C THR A 132 -7.97 6.46 -2.11
N LYS A 133 -7.92 7.17 -3.25
CA LYS A 133 -9.07 7.41 -4.13
C LYS A 133 -9.09 6.33 -5.23
N ILE A 134 -10.28 5.77 -5.49
CA ILE A 134 -10.48 4.69 -6.46
C ILE A 134 -11.58 5.11 -7.43
N ASP A 135 -11.27 5.11 -8.72
CA ASP A 135 -12.24 5.28 -9.81
C ASP A 135 -12.80 3.90 -10.21
N TYR A 136 -13.99 3.58 -9.70
CA TYR A 136 -14.62 2.28 -9.95
C TYR A 136 -15.15 2.14 -11.38
N ASP A 137 -15.51 3.24 -12.03
CA ASP A 137 -16.01 3.22 -13.42
C ASP A 137 -14.85 2.90 -14.36
N ARG A 138 -13.69 3.53 -14.14
CA ARG A 138 -12.47 3.20 -14.90
C ARG A 138 -12.03 1.76 -14.65
N ALA A 139 -12.09 1.29 -13.41
CA ALA A 139 -11.79 -0.10 -13.06
C ALA A 139 -12.74 -1.09 -13.78
N ARG A 140 -14.04 -0.78 -13.87
CA ARG A 140 -15.01 -1.57 -14.63
C ARG A 140 -14.65 -1.62 -16.12
N GLN A 141 -14.38 -0.49 -16.75
CA GLN A 141 -14.02 -0.42 -18.17
C GLN A 141 -12.80 -1.29 -18.50
N ILE A 142 -11.77 -1.27 -17.64
CA ILE A 142 -10.57 -2.10 -17.82
C ILE A 142 -10.90 -3.59 -17.72
N TYR A 143 -11.72 -3.98 -16.74
CA TYR A 143 -12.15 -5.37 -16.62
C TYR A 143 -12.93 -5.83 -17.86
N ASP A 144 -13.89 -5.01 -18.31
CA ASP A 144 -14.73 -5.34 -19.46
C ASP A 144 -13.94 -5.42 -20.77
N ALA A 145 -12.84 -4.66 -20.90
CA ALA A 145 -11.95 -4.73 -22.05
C ALA A 145 -10.96 -5.92 -22.02
N ALA A 146 -10.74 -6.52 -20.85
CA ALA A 146 -9.75 -7.57 -20.63
C ALA A 146 -10.34 -8.99 -20.51
N ARG A 147 -11.67 -9.12 -20.56
CA ARG A 147 -12.41 -10.39 -20.48
C ARG A 147 -12.63 -11.03 -21.83
#